data_AF-A0A964YNF9-F1
#
_entry.id   AF-A0A964YNF9-F1
#
_cell.length_a   1.000
_cell.length_b   1.000
_cell.length_c   1.000
_cell.angle_alpha   90.00
_cell.angle_beta   90.00
_cell.angle_gamma   90.00
#
_symmetry.space_group_name_H-M   'P 1'
#
loop_
_entity.id
_entity.type
_entity.pdbx_description
1 polymer ?
#
loop_
_entity_poly.entity_id
_entity_poly.type
_entity_poly.pdbx_seq_one_letter_code
_entity_poly.pdbx_strand_id
1 'polypeptide(L)'
;MAFAQDTTLVKSCYGGGSLTVPNGVTWVIEKAYINSGDGYNILVSNSNFKKIYRGGEKLQTPYYMAEMELLDKKDGVFYIFYLRQSKE
;
A
#
# COMPACT_ATOMS: atom_id res chain seq x y z
N MET A 1 17.89 -10.22 -23.93
CA MET A 1 18.11 -9.96 -22.49
C MET A 1 17.10 -8.90 -22.06
N ALA A 2 16.03 -9.28 -21.37
CA ALA A 2 15.09 -8.31 -20.82
C ALA A 2 15.68 -7.81 -19.49
N PHE A 3 16.08 -6.54 -19.45
CA PHE A 3 16.38 -5.86 -18.20
C PHE A 3 15.09 -5.83 -17.39
N ALA A 4 14.99 -6.66 -16.35
CA ALA A 4 13.93 -6.57 -15.36
C ALA A 4 14.16 -5.28 -14.58
N GLN A 5 13.57 -4.18 -15.04
CA GLN A 5 13.62 -2.91 -14.34
C GLN A 5 12.63 -2.98 -13.17
N ASP A 6 13.13 -3.37 -12.00
CA ASP A 6 12.39 -3.19 -10.76
C ASP A 6 12.16 -1.69 -10.57
N THR A 7 10.90 -1.29 -10.48
CA THR A 7 10.52 0.11 -10.32
C THR A 7 9.87 0.30 -8.96
N THR A 8 10.40 1.22 -8.16
CA THR A 8 9.71 1.67 -6.94
C THR A 8 8.63 2.67 -7.32
N LEU A 9 7.41 2.40 -6.88
CA LEU A 9 6.23 3.20 -7.11
C LEU A 9 5.69 3.68 -5.77
N VAL A 10 5.10 4.88 -5.75
CA VAL A 10 4.30 5.35 -4.63
C VAL A 10 2.84 5.39 -5.06
N LYS A 11 1.97 4.74 -4.30
CA LYS A 11 0.51 4.75 -4.50
C LYS A 11 -0.19 5.12 -3.20
N SER A 12 -1.30 5.85 -3.29
CA SER A 12 -2.14 6.15 -2.14
C SER A 12 -3.57 5.67 -2.35
N CYS A 13 -4.26 5.36 -1.25
CA CYS A 13 -5.65 4.94 -1.27
C CYS A 13 -6.32 5.27 0.08
N TYR A 14 -7.60 5.61 0.07
CA TYR A 14 -8.38 5.80 1.29
C TYR A 14 -8.54 4.47 2.05
N GLY A 15 -8.74 4.52 3.37
CA GLY A 15 -9.14 3.35 4.15
C GLY A 15 -10.47 2.76 3.65
N GLY A 16 -10.52 1.44 3.53
CA GLY A 16 -11.65 0.72 2.91
C GLY A 16 -11.70 0.76 1.39
N GLY A 17 -10.75 1.43 0.74
CA GLY A 17 -10.58 1.46 -0.70
C GLY A 17 -9.79 0.28 -1.25
N SER A 18 -9.48 0.33 -2.55
CA SER A 18 -8.61 -0.66 -3.17
C SER A 18 -7.81 -0.12 -4.34
N LEU A 19 -6.66 -0.75 -4.58
CA LEU A 19 -5.84 -0.54 -5.75
C LEU A 19 -5.76 -1.84 -6.54
N THR A 20 -5.94 -1.77 -7.86
CA THR A 20 -5.81 -2.93 -8.75
C THR A 20 -4.39 -2.99 -9.30
N VAL A 21 -3.74 -4.15 -9.17
CA VAL A 21 -2.43 -4.40 -9.79
C VAL A 21 -2.62 -4.49 -11.31
N PRO A 22 -1.88 -3.72 -12.13
CA PRO A 22 -1.94 -3.83 -13.58
C PRO A 22 -1.60 -5.25 -14.06
N ASN A 23 -2.19 -5.67 -15.17
CA ASN A 23 -1.87 -6.98 -15.74
C ASN A 23 -0.41 -7.04 -16.21
N GLY A 24 0.26 -8.19 -16.00
CA GLY A 24 1.64 -8.43 -16.44
C GLY A 24 2.72 -7.86 -15.50
N VAL A 25 2.35 -7.44 -14.29
CA VAL A 25 3.28 -7.02 -13.25
C VAL A 25 2.86 -7.57 -11.88
N THR A 26 3.84 -7.75 -11.01
CA THR A 26 3.63 -8.02 -9.59
C THR A 26 3.98 -6.80 -8.74
N TRP A 27 3.30 -6.65 -7.62
CA TRP A 27 3.62 -5.66 -6.59
C TRP A 27 4.03 -6.35 -5.28
N VAL A 28 5.09 -5.84 -4.67
CA VAL A 28 5.52 -6.15 -3.31
C VAL A 28 5.52 -4.85 -2.51
N ILE A 29 4.84 -4.84 -1.36
CA ILE A 29 4.85 -3.68 -0.47
C ILE A 29 6.19 -3.66 0.27
N GLU A 30 7.00 -2.63 0.01
CA GLU A 30 8.26 -2.39 0.73
C GLU A 30 7.98 -1.66 2.04
N LYS A 31 7.13 -0.65 2.00
CA LYS A 31 6.68 0.11 3.17
C LYS A 31 5.24 0.56 2.98
N ALA A 32 4.48 0.58 4.07
CA ALA A 32 3.15 1.12 4.11
C ALA A 32 3.04 2.13 5.26
N TYR A 33 2.36 3.23 5.00
CA TYR A 33 2.09 4.26 6.00
C TYR A 33 0.61 4.60 6.04
N ILE A 34 0.16 5.10 7.19
CA ILE A 34 -1.15 5.74 7.35
C ILE A 34 -1.02 7.18 7.83
N ASN A 35 -1.96 8.03 7.42
CA ASN A 35 -2.04 9.46 7.78
C ASN A 35 -3.50 9.93 7.75
N SER A 36 -3.81 10.98 8.53
CA SER A 36 -5.14 11.60 8.67
C SER A 36 -5.15 13.11 8.38
N GLY A 37 -4.13 13.62 7.70
CA GLY A 37 -3.94 15.05 7.40
C GLY A 37 -3.20 15.85 8.47
N ASP A 38 -2.78 15.20 9.57
CA ASP A 38 -2.19 15.88 10.75
C ASP A 38 -0.66 16.07 10.64
N GLY A 39 -0.10 15.97 9.44
CA GLY A 39 1.30 16.32 9.15
C GLY A 39 2.36 15.26 9.50
N TYR A 40 1.97 14.06 9.94
CA TYR A 40 2.87 12.94 10.19
C TYR A 40 2.39 11.63 9.56
N ASN A 41 3.31 10.69 9.34
CA ASN A 41 2.99 9.37 8.80
C ASN A 41 3.31 8.31 9.84
N ILE A 42 2.39 7.37 10.07
CA ILE A 42 2.62 6.21 10.92
C ILE A 42 3.01 5.04 10.03
N LEU A 43 4.19 4.45 10.28
CA LEU A 43 4.60 3.21 9.62
C LEU A 43 3.73 2.07 10.13
N VAL A 44 3.10 1.33 9.22
CA VAL A 44 2.30 0.15 9.56
C VAL A 44 3.04 -1.12 9.21
N SER A 45 2.76 -2.19 9.95
CA SER A 45 3.42 -3.47 9.68
C SER A 45 3.01 -4.04 8.32
N ASN A 46 4.00 -4.42 7.50
CA ASN A 46 3.74 -5.11 6.22
C ASN A 46 3.06 -6.48 6.43
N SER A 47 3.10 -7.05 7.64
CA SER A 47 2.38 -8.28 7.98
C SER A 47 0.85 -8.14 7.89
N ASN A 48 0.34 -6.90 7.90
CA ASN A 48 -1.08 -6.61 7.71
C ASN A 48 -1.52 -6.82 6.26
N PHE A 49 -0.60 -7.07 5.33
CA PHE A 49 -0.85 -7.19 3.90
C PHE A 49 -0.32 -8.51 3.34
N LYS A 50 -0.78 -8.84 2.13
CA LYS A 50 -0.26 -9.99 1.38
C LYS A 50 1.18 -9.70 0.95
N LYS A 51 2.05 -10.71 0.99
CA LYS A 51 3.47 -10.57 0.63
C LYS A 51 3.69 -10.19 -0.85
N ILE A 52 2.88 -10.74 -1.76
CA ILE A 52 3.00 -10.55 -3.21
C ILE A 52 1.60 -10.43 -3.79
N TYR A 53 1.36 -9.39 -4.60
CA TYR A 53 0.16 -9.20 -5.39
C TYR A 53 0.50 -9.38 -6.87
N ARG A 54 -0.28 -10.20 -7.58
CA ARG A 54 -0.14 -10.50 -9.01
C ARG A 54 -1.05 -9.63 -9.88
N GLY A 55 -0.82 -9.61 -11.19
CA GLY A 55 -1.64 -8.85 -12.12
C GLY A 55 -3.14 -9.16 -11.98
N GLY A 56 -3.96 -8.12 -11.88
CA GLY A 56 -5.41 -8.22 -11.68
C GLY A 56 -5.86 -8.39 -10.24
N GLU A 57 -4.96 -8.68 -9.28
CA GLU A 57 -5.32 -8.73 -7.87
C GLU A 57 -5.62 -7.33 -7.30
N LYS A 58 -6.41 -7.28 -6.24
CA LYS A 58 -6.71 -6.05 -5.51
C LYS A 58 -5.92 -5.99 -4.21
N LEU A 59 -5.14 -4.93 -4.05
CA LEU A 59 -4.64 -4.48 -2.75
C LEU A 59 -5.77 -3.72 -2.06
N GLN A 60 -6.45 -4.39 -1.13
CA GLN A 60 -7.52 -3.83 -0.31
C GLN A 60 -6.90 -3.12 0.89
N THR A 61 -7.31 -1.88 1.16
CA THR A 61 -6.91 -1.18 2.38
C THR A 61 -7.86 -1.54 3.52
N PRO A 62 -7.36 -1.99 4.68
CA PRO A 62 -8.22 -2.28 5.82
C PRO A 62 -9.02 -1.04 6.27
N TYR A 63 -10.26 -1.26 6.71
CA TYR A 63 -11.07 -0.22 7.36
C TYR A 63 -10.53 0.16 8.75
N TYR A 64 -9.88 -0.78 9.42
CA TYR A 64 -9.31 -0.60 10.75
C TYR A 64 -7.99 -1.37 10.88
N MET A 65 -7.03 -0.77 11.57
CA MET A 65 -5.80 -1.41 12.06
C MET A 65 -5.39 -0.77 13.38
N ALA A 66 -4.63 -1.48 14.22
CA ALA A 66 -4.22 -1.00 15.54
C ALA A 66 -3.44 0.32 15.46
N GLU A 67 -2.60 0.51 14.44
CA GLU A 67 -1.85 1.73 14.23
C GLU A 67 -2.73 2.97 13.98
N MET A 68 -3.99 2.80 13.55
CA MET A 68 -4.92 3.92 13.38
C MET A 68 -5.34 4.55 14.71
N GLU A 69 -5.20 3.83 15.83
CA GLU A 69 -5.51 4.37 17.15
C GLU A 69 -4.56 5.49 17.56
N LEU A 70 -3.36 5.50 16.98
CA LEU A 70 -2.35 6.52 17.17
C LEU A 70 -2.62 7.79 16.35
N LEU A 71 -3.61 7.78 15.45
CA LEU A 71 -4.03 8.97 14.71
C LEU A 71 -4.93 9.85 15.58
N ASP A 72 -4.65 11.16 15.56
CA ASP A 72 -5.46 12.18 16.23
C ASP A 72 -6.87 12.26 15.65
N LYS A 73 -6.97 12.19 14.32
CA LYS A 73 -8.25 12.10 13.59
C LYS A 73 -8.38 10.76 12.91
N LYS A 74 -9.51 10.11 13.12
CA LYS A 74 -9.84 8.81 12.52
C LYS A 74 -10.78 8.94 11.32
N ASP A 75 -11.35 10.13 11.10
CA ASP A 75 -12.13 10.46 9.91
C ASP A 75 -11.20 10.81 8.74
N GLY A 76 -11.12 9.90 7.77
CA GLY A 76 -10.32 10.10 6.55
C GLY A 76 -8.89 9.56 6.64
N VAL A 77 -8.73 8.29 7.03
CA VAL A 77 -7.42 7.62 7.00
C VAL A 77 -7.00 7.36 5.56
N PHE A 78 -5.77 7.75 5.22
CA PHE A 78 -5.13 7.50 3.94
C PHE A 78 -3.96 6.56 4.11
N TYR A 79 -3.84 5.61 3.19
CA TYR A 79 -2.69 4.74 3.07
C TYR A 79 -1.74 5.27 2.02
N ILE A 80 -0.44 5.16 2.29
CA ILE A 80 0.63 5.47 1.35
C ILE A 80 1.52 4.22 1.25
N PHE A 81 1.56 3.62 0.07
CA PHE A 81 2.33 2.40 -0.21
C PHE A 81 3.54 2.73 -1.07
N TYR A 82 4.69 2.25 -0.62
CA TYR A 82 5.90 2.12 -1.41
C TYR A 82 5.94 0.69 -1.94
N LEU A 83 5.80 0.56 -3.25
CA LEU A 83 5.63 -0.70 -3.95
C LEU A 83 6.84 -0.95 -4.83
N ARG A 84 7.44 -2.14 -4.72
CA ARG A 84 8.33 -2.66 -5.74
C ARG A 84 7.49 -3.34 -6.81
N GLN A 85 7.60 -2.85 -8.05
CA GLN A 85 6.96 -3.45 -9.21
C GLN A 85 7.99 -4.20 -10.05
N SER A 86 7.66 -5.44 -10.39
CA SER A 86 8.45 -6.30 -11.28
C SER A 86 7.54 -6.88 -12.36
N LYS A 87 8.06 -7.11 -13.56
CA LYS A 87 7.30 -7.80 -14.62
C LYS A 87 7.08 -9.27 -14.23
N GLU A 88 5.91 -9.79 -14.56
CA GLU A 88 5.60 -11.23 -14.46
C GLU A 88 6.26 -12.04 -15.60
#